data_AF-A0A951PML4-F1
#
_entry.id   AF-A0A951PML4-F1
#
_cell.length_a   1.000
_cell.length_b   1.000
_cell.length_c   1.000
_cell.angle_alpha   90.00
_cell.angle_beta   90.00
_cell.angle_gamma   90.00
#
_symmetry.space_group_name_H-M   'P 1'
#
loop_
_entity.id
_entity.type
_entity.pdbx_description
1 polymer ?
#
loop_
_entity_poly.entity_id
_entity_poly.type
_entity_poly.pdbx_seq_one_letter_code
_entity_poly.pdbx_strand_id
1 'polypeptide(L)'
;MIDKAHLENQLTPYAKAPVYYPDSLDPIFIKYMKKQHKKIEKSSNPIDSWLYLIEGNIRVIYTVLVQNNIPAIVKHGSLDWSNKGDFPPTLTLHWWIDVDPYRIDYRGRDWYSFNPSSKPIIEQVPYGVFIPSDFPLVSYKFERVEELPPLRFR
;
A
#
# COMPACT_ATOMS: atom_id res chain seq x y z
N MET A 1 -2.85 -23.42 2.64
CA MET A 1 -1.92 -22.35 3.07
C MET A 1 -1.70 -21.45 1.88
N ILE A 2 -1.92 -20.15 2.00
CA ILE A 2 -1.70 -19.21 0.89
C ILE A 2 -0.21 -18.90 0.85
N ASP A 3 0.41 -19.05 -0.32
CA ASP A 3 1.82 -18.70 -0.51
C ASP A 3 2.00 -17.29 -1.07
N LYS A 4 3.24 -16.80 -1.01
CA LYS A 4 3.61 -15.48 -1.51
C LYS A 4 3.27 -15.29 -3.00
N ALA A 5 3.55 -16.28 -3.84
CA ALA A 5 3.36 -16.19 -5.28
C ALA A 5 1.87 -16.06 -5.64
N HIS A 6 0.99 -16.76 -4.91
CA HIS A 6 -0.45 -16.65 -5.05
C HIS A 6 -0.94 -15.23 -4.75
N LEU A 7 -0.49 -14.64 -3.64
CA LEU A 7 -0.80 -13.25 -3.30
C LEU A 7 -0.25 -12.28 -4.35
N GLU A 8 1.00 -12.43 -4.77
CA GLU A 8 1.61 -11.55 -5.76
C GLU A 8 0.86 -11.59 -7.10
N ASN A 9 0.49 -12.78 -7.57
CA ASN A 9 -0.27 -12.94 -8.81
C ASN A 9 -1.65 -12.26 -8.74
N GLN A 10 -2.32 -12.31 -7.60
CA GLN A 10 -3.63 -11.67 -7.41
C GLN A 10 -3.52 -10.15 -7.25
N LEU A 11 -2.49 -9.66 -6.57
CA LEU A 11 -2.46 -8.28 -6.07
C LEU A 11 -1.59 -7.34 -6.92
N THR A 12 -0.55 -7.84 -7.56
CA THR A 12 0.38 -7.03 -8.39
C THR A 12 -0.31 -6.25 -9.51
N PRO A 13 -1.37 -6.77 -10.19
CA PRO A 13 -2.12 -6.00 -11.17
C PRO A 13 -2.71 -4.70 -10.58
N TYR A 14 -2.96 -4.66 -9.26
CA TYR A 14 -3.47 -3.52 -8.53
C TYR A 14 -2.37 -2.70 -7.83
N ALA A 15 -1.09 -3.07 -7.91
CA ALA A 15 0.00 -2.35 -7.23
C ALA A 15 0.08 -0.86 -7.61
N LYS A 16 -0.35 -0.52 -8.83
CA LYS A 16 -0.30 0.84 -9.40
C LYS A 16 -1.69 1.51 -9.45
N ALA A 17 -2.64 1.01 -8.66
CA ALA A 17 -4.09 1.27 -8.68
C ALA A 17 -4.58 2.68 -8.31
N PRO A 18 -3.77 3.74 -8.40
CA PRO A 18 -4.42 4.97 -8.85
C PRO A 18 -3.67 5.69 -9.97
N VAL A 19 -2.55 5.16 -10.43
CA VAL A 19 -1.69 5.79 -11.45
C VAL A 19 -1.90 5.14 -12.82
N TYR A 20 -2.18 3.83 -12.86
CA TYR A 20 -2.35 3.07 -14.09
C TYR A 20 -3.59 2.17 -14.03
N TYR A 21 -4.33 2.10 -15.14
CA TYR A 21 -5.57 1.34 -15.28
C TYR A 21 -5.45 0.34 -16.43
N PRO A 22 -4.89 -0.87 -16.19
CA PRO A 22 -4.94 -1.93 -17.17
C PRO A 22 -6.40 -2.30 -17.49
N ASP A 23 -6.71 -2.50 -18.77
CA ASP A 23 -8.05 -2.91 -19.23
C ASP A 23 -8.45 -4.31 -18.72
N SER A 24 -7.49 -5.10 -18.26
CA SER A 24 -7.69 -6.43 -17.69
C SER A 24 -8.17 -6.43 -16.23
N LEU A 25 -8.24 -5.27 -15.57
CA LEU A 25 -8.75 -5.19 -14.20
C LEU A 25 -10.27 -5.12 -14.15
N ASP A 26 -10.84 -5.59 -13.03
CA ASP A 26 -12.28 -5.48 -12.78
C ASP A 26 -12.77 -4.02 -12.96
N PRO A 27 -13.79 -3.76 -13.80
CA PRO A 27 -14.32 -2.43 -14.06
C PRO A 27 -14.75 -1.66 -12.80
N ILE A 28 -15.19 -2.35 -11.75
CA ILE A 28 -15.59 -1.73 -10.48
C ILE A 28 -14.38 -1.14 -9.78
N PHE A 29 -13.25 -1.85 -9.78
CA PHE A 29 -11.99 -1.30 -9.28
C PHE A 29 -11.55 -0.12 -10.14
N ILE A 30 -11.57 -0.24 -11.46
CA ILE A 30 -11.21 0.87 -12.37
C ILE A 30 -12.04 2.12 -12.08
N LYS A 31 -13.35 1.97 -11.93
CA LYS A 31 -14.26 3.07 -11.62
C LYS A 31 -13.93 3.71 -10.27
N TYR A 32 -13.66 2.90 -9.23
CA TYR A 32 -13.30 3.41 -7.92
C TYR A 32 -11.95 4.14 -7.94
N MET A 33 -10.94 3.57 -8.57
CA MET A 33 -9.60 4.15 -8.66
C MET A 33 -9.61 5.47 -9.43
N LYS A 34 -10.34 5.54 -10.56
CA LYS A 34 -10.57 6.81 -11.29
C LYS A 34 -11.26 7.88 -10.43
N LYS A 35 -12.18 7.49 -9.54
CA LYS A 35 -12.81 8.42 -8.60
C LYS A 35 -11.81 8.97 -7.58
N GLN A 36 -10.90 8.14 -7.07
CA GLN A 36 -9.84 8.60 -6.17
C GLN A 36 -8.83 9.50 -6.89
N HIS A 37 -8.41 9.15 -8.10
CA HIS A 37 -7.54 9.97 -8.93
C HIS A 37 -8.10 11.38 -9.14
N LYS A 38 -9.40 11.50 -9.43
CA LYS A 38 -10.06 12.83 -9.53
C LYS A 38 -10.05 13.64 -8.23
N LYS A 39 -9.96 13.02 -7.06
CA LYS A 39 -9.78 13.75 -5.79
C LYS A 39 -8.34 14.23 -5.63
N ILE A 40 -7.40 13.39 -6.03
CA ILE A 40 -5.96 13.69 -6.03
C ILE A 40 -5.67 14.89 -6.93
N GLU A 41 -6.19 14.91 -8.16
CA GLU A 41 -6.07 16.05 -9.09
C GLU A 41 -6.63 17.37 -8.55
N LYS A 42 -7.60 17.29 -7.62
CA LYS A 42 -8.22 18.47 -6.98
C LYS A 42 -7.51 18.89 -5.70
N SER A 43 -6.62 18.06 -5.17
CA SER A 43 -5.88 18.36 -3.96
C SER A 43 -4.67 19.23 -4.28
N SER A 44 -4.57 20.39 -3.63
CA SER A 44 -3.39 21.25 -3.70
C SER A 44 -2.28 20.83 -2.72
N ASN A 45 -2.56 19.90 -1.82
CA ASN A 45 -1.62 19.40 -0.82
C ASN A 45 -1.03 18.05 -1.26
N PRO A 46 0.29 17.96 -1.50
CA PRO A 46 0.95 16.71 -1.86
C PRO A 46 0.77 15.58 -0.85
N ILE A 47 0.66 15.90 0.44
CA ILE A 47 0.44 14.91 1.51
C ILE A 47 -0.96 14.32 1.38
N ASP A 48 -1.99 15.15 1.24
CA ASP A 48 -3.36 14.66 1.09
C ASP A 48 -3.53 13.83 -0.19
N SER A 49 -2.90 14.27 -1.29
CA SER A 49 -2.81 13.51 -2.54
C SER A 49 -2.20 12.14 -2.34
N TRP A 50 -1.10 12.06 -1.58
CA TRP A 50 -0.45 10.81 -1.24
C TRP A 50 -1.36 9.89 -0.41
N LEU A 51 -2.05 10.42 0.59
CA LEU A 51 -2.96 9.66 1.42
C LEU A 51 -4.12 9.07 0.63
N TYR A 52 -4.73 9.84 -0.27
CA TYR A 52 -5.77 9.34 -1.17
C TYR A 52 -5.26 8.24 -2.11
N LEU A 53 -4.00 8.32 -2.56
CA LEU A 53 -3.37 7.27 -3.37
C LEU A 53 -3.24 5.96 -2.57
N ILE A 54 -2.72 6.04 -1.34
CA ILE A 54 -2.55 4.84 -0.51
C ILE A 54 -3.89 4.25 -0.11
N GLU A 55 -4.82 5.05 0.42
CA GLU A 55 -6.14 4.58 0.85
C GLU A 55 -6.86 3.89 -0.32
N GLY A 56 -6.80 4.47 -1.52
CA GLY A 56 -7.38 3.91 -2.73
C GLY A 56 -6.80 2.54 -3.08
N ASN A 57 -5.46 2.42 -3.06
CA ASN A 57 -4.76 1.17 -3.34
C ASN A 57 -5.07 0.09 -2.29
N ILE A 58 -4.95 0.42 -1.00
CA ILE A 58 -5.21 -0.48 0.13
C ILE A 58 -6.64 -1.00 0.09
N ARG A 59 -7.62 -0.15 -0.22
CA ARG A 59 -9.02 -0.58 -0.28
C ARG A 59 -9.29 -1.53 -1.43
N VAL A 60 -8.67 -1.33 -2.59
CA VAL A 60 -8.78 -2.27 -3.72
C VAL A 60 -8.17 -3.61 -3.34
N ILE A 61 -6.93 -3.61 -2.85
CA ILE A 61 -6.23 -4.83 -2.41
C ILE A 61 -7.03 -5.58 -1.35
N TYR A 62 -7.49 -4.88 -0.30
CA TYR A 62 -8.29 -5.48 0.75
C TYR A 62 -9.59 -6.09 0.21
N THR A 63 -10.23 -5.43 -0.76
CA THR A 63 -11.45 -5.96 -1.39
C THR A 63 -11.16 -7.26 -2.15
N VAL A 64 -10.06 -7.32 -2.91
CA VAL A 64 -9.64 -8.54 -3.64
C VAL A 64 -9.39 -9.69 -2.66
N LEU A 65 -8.72 -9.43 -1.53
CA LEU A 65 -8.48 -10.43 -0.49
C LEU A 65 -9.79 -10.98 0.10
N VAL A 66 -10.71 -10.08 0.46
CA VAL A 66 -12.03 -10.47 0.99
C VAL A 66 -12.82 -11.30 -0.02
N GLN A 67 -12.83 -10.92 -1.30
CA GLN A 67 -13.53 -11.68 -2.34
C GLN A 67 -12.98 -13.09 -2.54
N ASN A 68 -11.69 -13.29 -2.27
CA ASN A 68 -11.03 -14.60 -2.36
C ASN A 68 -11.03 -15.36 -1.02
N ASN A 69 -11.79 -14.89 -0.01
CA ASN A 69 -11.84 -15.46 1.34
C ASN A 69 -10.46 -15.55 2.02
N ILE A 70 -9.60 -14.56 1.76
CA ILE A 70 -8.26 -14.47 2.36
C ILE A 70 -8.34 -13.58 3.61
N PRO A 71 -8.11 -14.12 4.82
CA PRO A 71 -8.09 -13.32 6.04
C PRO A 71 -6.98 -12.26 5.96
N ALA A 72 -7.36 -11.01 6.14
CA ALA A 72 -6.47 -9.87 5.99
C ALA A 72 -6.84 -8.79 7.02
N ILE A 73 -5.84 -8.10 7.55
CA ILE A 73 -6.04 -7.01 8.50
C ILE A 73 -5.40 -5.75 7.92
N VAL A 74 -6.22 -4.72 7.67
CA VAL A 74 -5.70 -3.40 7.31
C VAL A 74 -5.19 -2.71 8.58
N LYS A 75 -3.94 -2.26 8.53
CA LYS A 75 -3.28 -1.55 9.61
C LYS A 75 -2.91 -0.15 9.18
N HIS A 76 -2.93 0.74 10.16
CA HIS A 76 -2.53 2.14 10.04
C HIS A 76 -1.46 2.45 11.09
N GLY A 77 -0.48 3.26 10.71
CA GLY A 77 0.54 3.77 11.62
C GLY A 77 1.68 4.44 10.88
N SER A 78 2.91 4.21 11.35
CA SER A 78 4.11 4.83 10.78
C SER A 78 5.17 3.83 10.34
N LEU A 79 5.95 4.23 9.33
CA LEU A 79 7.14 3.53 8.89
C LEU A 79 8.37 4.25 9.44
N ASP A 80 9.12 3.59 10.31
CA ASP A 80 10.34 4.13 10.91
C ASP A 80 11.57 3.32 10.53
N TRP A 81 12.73 3.97 10.51
CA TRP A 81 14.00 3.36 10.15
C TRP A 81 14.88 3.20 11.38
N SER A 82 15.41 2.00 11.58
CA SER A 82 16.31 1.70 12.71
C SER A 82 17.64 2.46 12.61
N ASN A 83 18.13 2.72 11.39
CA ASN A 83 19.32 3.53 11.14
C ASN A 83 18.93 4.83 10.42
N LYS A 84 18.87 5.93 11.16
CA LYS A 84 18.44 7.25 10.66
C LYS A 84 19.49 7.96 9.78
N GLY A 85 20.68 7.39 9.60
CA GLY A 85 21.78 8.04 8.88
C GLY A 85 21.52 8.17 7.38
N ASP A 86 21.32 7.04 6.69
CA ASP A 86 21.17 6.99 5.23
C ASP A 86 19.70 6.92 4.78
N PHE A 87 18.77 6.87 5.74
CA PHE A 87 17.35 6.67 5.45
C PHE A 87 16.51 7.93 5.68
N PRO A 88 15.47 8.15 4.86
CA PRO A 88 14.54 9.27 4.98
C PRO A 88 13.88 9.36 6.36
N PRO A 89 13.32 10.55 6.69
CA PRO A 89 12.51 10.73 7.88
C PRO A 89 11.33 9.74 7.90
N THR A 90 10.92 9.39 9.13
CA THR A 90 9.76 8.54 9.43
C THR A 90 8.56 8.94 8.57
N LEU A 91 7.94 7.98 7.89
CA LEU A 91 6.65 8.19 7.25
C LEU A 91 5.59 8.08 8.35
N THR A 92 5.06 9.23 8.79
CA THR A 92 4.21 9.32 9.98
C THR A 92 2.79 8.81 9.78
N LEU A 93 2.32 8.70 8.53
CA LEU A 93 0.98 8.21 8.23
C LEU A 93 1.02 7.28 7.02
N HIS A 94 0.80 6.00 7.28
CA HIS A 94 0.90 4.92 6.30
C HIS A 94 -0.08 3.80 6.59
N TRP A 95 -0.48 3.10 5.54
CA TRP A 95 -1.33 1.91 5.62
C TRP A 95 -0.64 0.71 4.98
N TRP A 96 -0.87 -0.45 5.57
CA TRP A 96 -0.45 -1.74 5.02
C TRP A 96 -1.49 -2.81 5.36
N ILE A 97 -1.36 -3.98 4.76
CA ILE A 97 -2.23 -5.13 5.04
C ILE A 97 -1.38 -6.29 5.53
N ASP A 98 -1.77 -6.90 6.63
CA ASP A 98 -1.16 -8.14 7.12
C ASP A 98 -2.04 -9.35 6.71
N VAL A 99 -1.40 -10.35 6.10
CA VAL A 99 -1.96 -11.67 5.73
C VAL A 99 -0.94 -12.71 6.18
N ASP A 100 -1.13 -13.35 7.33
CA ASP A 100 -0.11 -14.18 8.01
C ASP A 100 0.57 -15.21 7.07
N PRO A 101 1.92 -15.24 6.97
CA PRO A 101 2.94 -14.42 7.65
C PRO A 101 3.38 -13.16 6.88
N TYR A 102 2.71 -12.84 5.79
CA TYR A 102 3.06 -11.77 4.87
C TYR A 102 2.50 -10.41 5.28
N ARG A 103 3.23 -9.39 4.86
CA ARG A 103 2.78 -8.00 4.80
C ARG A 103 2.69 -7.57 3.34
N ILE A 104 1.69 -6.75 3.06
CA ILE A 104 1.42 -6.18 1.74
C ILE A 104 1.54 -4.66 1.85
N ASP A 105 2.51 -4.10 1.11
CA ASP A 105 2.75 -2.66 1.01
C ASP A 105 3.31 -2.32 -0.37
N TYR A 106 2.48 -1.78 -1.26
CA TYR A 106 2.89 -1.37 -2.61
C TYR A 106 3.24 0.12 -2.69
N ARG A 107 3.23 0.87 -1.59
CA ARG A 107 3.32 2.35 -1.64
C ARG A 107 4.42 2.93 -0.78
N GLY A 108 4.95 2.21 0.22
CA GLY A 108 6.07 2.69 1.04
C GLY A 108 7.27 3.16 0.19
N ARG A 109 7.63 2.42 -0.87
CA ARG A 109 8.71 2.76 -1.80
C ARG A 109 8.44 4.03 -2.63
N ASP A 110 7.20 4.22 -3.07
CA ASP A 110 6.84 5.33 -3.94
C ASP A 110 6.93 6.67 -3.18
N TRP A 111 6.58 6.71 -1.88
CA TRP A 111 6.74 7.90 -1.04
C TRP A 111 8.16 8.45 -1.06
N TYR A 112 9.15 7.56 -0.88
CA TYR A 112 10.54 7.98 -0.84
C TYR A 112 11.10 8.36 -2.21
N SER A 113 10.46 7.92 -3.30
CA SER A 113 10.76 8.36 -4.66
C SER A 113 10.33 9.82 -4.90
N PHE A 114 9.30 10.31 -4.20
CA PHE A 114 8.84 11.70 -4.30
C PHE A 114 9.70 12.69 -3.50
N ASN A 115 10.55 12.20 -2.59
CA ASN A 115 11.42 13.04 -1.76
C ASN A 115 12.91 12.71 -2.03
N PRO A 116 13.45 13.09 -3.20
CA PRO A 116 14.80 12.71 -3.65
C PRO A 116 15.93 13.34 -2.82
N SER A 117 15.64 14.35 -2.01
CA SER A 117 16.56 14.91 -1.02
C SER A 117 16.90 13.92 0.09
N SER A 118 16.06 12.91 0.26
CA SER A 118 16.36 11.71 1.02
C SER A 118 16.85 10.67 0.02
N LYS A 119 18.07 10.16 0.14
CA LYS A 119 18.59 9.11 -0.75
C LYS A 119 18.40 7.73 -0.09
N PRO A 120 17.19 7.14 -0.08
CA PRO A 120 17.08 5.77 0.36
C PRO A 120 17.88 4.88 -0.58
N ILE A 121 18.46 3.81 -0.06
CA ILE A 121 18.73 2.62 -0.85
C ILE A 121 17.36 2.01 -1.12
N ILE A 122 16.74 2.36 -2.26
CA ILE A 122 15.33 2.09 -2.55
C ILE A 122 14.98 0.59 -2.51
N GLU A 123 15.99 -0.25 -2.74
CA GLU A 123 15.94 -1.71 -2.64
C GLU A 123 15.69 -2.19 -1.21
N GLN A 124 16.07 -1.40 -0.20
CA GLN A 124 15.85 -1.70 1.22
C GLN A 124 14.47 -1.25 1.72
N VAL A 125 13.69 -0.53 0.89
CA VAL A 125 12.30 -0.23 1.20
C VAL A 125 11.44 -1.45 0.83
N PRO A 126 10.68 -2.02 1.79
CA PRO A 126 9.75 -3.11 1.50
C PRO A 126 8.76 -2.70 0.40
N TYR A 127 8.46 -3.64 -0.50
CA TYR A 127 7.52 -3.41 -1.58
C TYR A 127 6.83 -4.71 -1.98
N GLY A 128 5.52 -4.64 -2.18
CA GLY A 128 4.68 -5.75 -2.60
C GLY A 128 4.33 -6.68 -1.44
N VAL A 129 4.42 -7.98 -1.69
CA VAL A 129 4.15 -9.03 -0.70
C VAL A 129 5.49 -9.52 -0.13
N PHE A 130 5.68 -9.43 1.18
CA PHE A 130 6.95 -9.78 1.81
C PHE A 130 6.78 -10.27 3.23
N ILE A 131 7.82 -10.94 3.75
CA ILE A 131 7.90 -11.26 5.17
C ILE A 131 8.60 -10.08 5.87
N PRO A 132 8.03 -9.50 6.93
CA PRO A 132 8.64 -8.33 7.59
C PRO A 132 10.09 -8.55 8.06
N SER A 133 10.46 -9.77 8.43
CA SER A 133 11.84 -10.11 8.86
C SER A 133 12.88 -9.99 7.76
N ASP A 134 12.48 -10.02 6.48
CA ASP A 134 13.39 -9.82 5.35
C ASP A 134 13.89 -8.37 5.27
N PHE A 135 13.23 -7.45 5.99
CA PHE A 135 13.51 -6.02 6.02
C PHE A 135 13.76 -5.54 7.46
N PRO A 136 14.84 -6.01 8.12
CA PRO A 136 15.09 -5.77 9.55
C PRO A 136 15.35 -4.28 9.88
N LEU A 137 15.66 -3.47 8.86
CA LEU A 137 15.93 -2.05 9.04
C LEU A 137 14.66 -1.19 9.11
N VAL A 138 13.51 -1.77 8.74
CA VAL A 138 12.22 -1.08 8.65
C VAL A 138 11.29 -1.53 9.77
N SER A 139 10.88 -0.58 10.60
CA SER A 139 9.93 -0.80 11.68
C SER A 139 8.57 -0.23 11.31
N TYR A 140 7.58 -1.10 11.19
CA TYR A 140 6.18 -0.69 11.11
C TYR A 140 5.65 -0.48 12.53
N LYS A 141 5.48 0.78 12.93
CA LYS A 141 4.88 1.13 14.22
C LYS A 141 3.37 1.18 14.04
N PHE A 142 2.71 0.12 14.51
CA PHE A 142 1.27 -0.01 14.50
C PHE A 142 0.61 1.00 15.44
N GLU A 143 -0.39 1.70 14.94
CA GLU A 143 -1.22 2.59 15.76
C GLU A 143 -2.62 2.03 15.95
N ARG A 144 -3.29 1.63 14.86
CA ARG A 144 -4.65 1.08 14.92
C ARG A 144 -4.99 0.17 13.76
N VAL A 145 -5.98 -0.69 13.96
CA VAL A 145 -6.67 -1.39 12.87
C VAL A 145 -7.56 -0.36 12.18
N GLU A 146 -7.53 -0.33 10.86
CA GLU A 146 -8.42 0.52 10.08
C GLU A 146 -9.59 -0.32 9.55
N GLU A 147 -10.81 0.06 9.93
CA GLU A 147 -12.03 -0.58 9.41
C GLU A 147 -12.36 -0.02 8.03
N LEU A 148 -11.71 -0.57 6.99
CA LEU A 148 -12.06 -0.24 5.60
C LEU A 148 -13.10 -1.24 5.09
N PRO A 149 -14.39 -0.85 4.91
CA PRO A 149 -15.35 -1.75 4.32
C PRO A 149 -14.96 -2.06 2.86
N PRO A 150 -15.02 -3.34 2.44
CA PRO A 150 -14.72 -3.72 1.06
C PRO A 150 -15.64 -2.97 0.10
N LEU A 151 -15.15 -2.75 -1.13
CA LEU A 151 -15.99 -2.14 -2.16
C LEU A 151 -17.18 -3.06 -2.41
N ARG A 152 -18.40 -2.50 -2.29
CA ARG A 152 -19.63 -3.26 -2.55
C ARG A 152 -19.82 -3.40 -4.05
N PHE A 153 -19.87 -4.63 -4.51
CA PHE A 153 -20.33 -5.00 -5.85
C PHE A 153 -21.86 -4.96 -5.81
N ARG A 154 -22.46 -4.15 -6.66
CA ARG A 154 -23.91 -4.16 -6.90
C ARG A 154 -24.19 -5.02 -8.11
#